data_AF-A0A2T2N5L5-F1
#
_entry.id   AF-A0A2T2N5L5-F1
#
_cell.length_a   1.000
_cell.length_b   1.000
_cell.length_c   1.000
_cell.angle_alpha   90.00
_cell.angle_beta   90.00
_cell.angle_gamma   90.00
#
_symmetry.space_group_name_H-M   'P 1'
#
loop_
_entity.id
_entity.type
_entity.pdbx_description
1 polymer ?
#
loop_
_entity_poly.entity_id
_entity_poly.type
_entity_poly.pdbx_seq_one_letter_code
_entity_poly.pdbx_strand_id
1 'polypeptide(L)'
;MPRILPLIIFGVLADALVLPQTGETDNLVLGQTVGFSSIKPSRELHWNPCHQDKRISCAVLKVPLDYEIPSLGETTIAYAKYSASHNKSAIDVLYNPGGPGGSGVDAVMGAGGDIAKRLGPGFNVIGFDPRGVSRSGPSLTCFPGDPQTRRRYMRTVQSESESLPEQFAYMKARGEFCTKANIYTHAKYCGTVAVVQDMNNFIDRNHAAKGQPGKARMYYYGASYGTVLGQTYAALFPERIERMLLDGNVYGVEYYKSVGPSFIHDTDAAFASFFE
;
A
#
# COMPACT_ATOMS: atom_id res chain seq x y z
N MET A 1 -20.89 8.53 38.33
CA MET A 1 -20.86 7.24 37.62
C MET A 1 -20.70 7.52 36.13
N PRO A 2 -19.51 7.32 35.53
CA PRO A 2 -19.37 7.46 34.09
C PRO A 2 -19.86 6.16 33.43
N ARG A 3 -20.73 6.31 32.43
CA ARG A 3 -21.24 5.22 31.61
C ARG A 3 -20.10 4.71 30.71
N ILE A 4 -19.69 3.46 30.94
CA ILE A 4 -18.79 2.71 30.06
C ILE A 4 -19.59 2.36 28.79
N LEU A 5 -19.15 2.87 27.64
CA LEU A 5 -19.65 2.45 26.33
C LEU A 5 -18.96 1.11 26.00
N PRO A 6 -19.69 0.07 25.56
CA PRO A 6 -19.08 -1.24 25.29
C PRO A 6 -18.11 -1.13 24.12
N LEU A 7 -16.88 -1.62 24.35
CA LEU A 7 -15.84 -1.80 23.35
C LEU A 7 -16.31 -2.91 22.39
N ILE A 8 -16.71 -2.55 21.17
CA ILE A 8 -16.99 -3.53 20.12
C ILE A 8 -15.64 -3.95 19.53
N ILE A 9 -15.16 -5.13 19.94
CA ILE A 9 -14.01 -5.79 19.34
C ILE A 9 -14.43 -6.27 17.95
N PHE A 10 -13.95 -5.61 16.90
CA PHE A 10 -14.02 -6.16 15.55
C PHE A 10 -12.82 -7.09 15.36
N GLY A 11 -13.04 -8.38 15.61
CA GLY A 11 -12.12 -9.41 15.15
C GLY A 11 -12.06 -9.39 13.63
N VAL A 12 -10.89 -9.08 13.08
CA VAL A 12 -10.62 -9.33 11.66
C VAL A 12 -10.46 -10.83 11.52
N LEU A 13 -11.54 -11.51 11.18
CA LEU A 13 -11.46 -12.82 10.55
C LEU A 13 -10.58 -12.65 9.31
N ALA A 14 -9.39 -13.21 9.37
CA ALA A 14 -8.54 -13.44 8.22
C ALA A 14 -9.21 -14.50 7.34
N ASP A 15 -10.31 -14.14 6.68
CA ASP A 15 -10.75 -14.88 5.52
C ASP A 15 -9.67 -14.68 4.47
N ALA A 16 -8.93 -15.76 4.23
CA ALA A 16 -8.02 -15.86 3.11
C ALA A 16 -8.77 -15.41 1.85
N LEU A 17 -8.41 -14.24 1.32
CA LEU A 17 -8.84 -13.83 0.00
C LEU A 17 -8.24 -14.82 -1.00
N VAL A 18 -8.98 -15.89 -1.27
CA VAL A 18 -8.76 -16.74 -2.43
C VAL A 18 -9.16 -15.91 -3.65
N LEU A 19 -8.18 -15.28 -4.27
CA LEU A 19 -8.35 -14.62 -5.57
C LEU A 19 -8.81 -15.67 -6.60
N PRO A 20 -9.91 -15.46 -7.33
CA PRO A 20 -10.31 -16.36 -8.40
C PRO A 20 -9.25 -16.33 -9.50
N GLN A 21 -8.82 -17.51 -9.96
CA GLN A 21 -8.06 -17.63 -11.19
C GLN A 21 -9.00 -17.36 -12.36
N THR A 22 -8.82 -16.24 -13.06
CA THR A 22 -9.55 -15.97 -14.30
C THR A 22 -8.93 -16.79 -15.42
N GLY A 23 -9.64 -17.86 -15.82
CA GLY A 23 -9.40 -18.53 -17.10
C GLY A 23 -9.82 -17.63 -18.26
N GLU A 24 -9.03 -17.65 -19.33
CA GLU A 24 -9.34 -17.01 -20.61
C GLU A 24 -10.55 -17.70 -21.25
N THR A 25 -11.60 -16.93 -21.54
CA THR A 25 -12.52 -17.23 -22.65
C THR A 25 -12.86 -15.93 -23.36
N ASP A 26 -12.53 -15.92 -24.66
CA ASP A 26 -12.71 -14.83 -25.60
C ASP A 26 -14.18 -14.51 -25.92
N ASN A 27 -14.35 -13.25 -26.34
CA ASN A 27 -15.49 -12.60 -26.99
C ASN A 27 -16.60 -12.01 -26.10
N LEU A 28 -16.56 -10.68 -25.95
CA LEU A 28 -17.72 -9.78 -26.11
C LEU A 28 -17.26 -8.31 -26.14
N VAL A 29 -17.71 -7.57 -27.16
CA VAL A 29 -17.36 -6.15 -27.40
C VAL A 29 -17.96 -5.26 -26.32
N LEU A 30 -17.15 -4.58 -25.49
CA LEU A 30 -17.56 -3.50 -24.56
C LEU A 30 -16.36 -2.64 -24.13
N GLY A 31 -16.45 -1.33 -24.38
CA GLY A 31 -15.61 -0.21 -23.91
C GLY A 31 -14.17 -0.51 -23.45
N GLN A 32 -13.17 -0.11 -24.25
CA GLN A 32 -11.73 -0.29 -23.99
C GLN A 32 -11.32 0.02 -22.54
N THR A 33 -11.21 -1.00 -21.70
CA THR A 33 -10.43 -0.94 -20.46
C THR A 33 -8.97 -0.95 -20.86
N VAL A 34 -8.22 0.12 -20.57
CA VAL A 34 -6.78 0.14 -20.86
C VAL A 34 -6.03 -0.62 -19.76
N GLY A 35 -5.19 -1.58 -20.15
CA GLY A 35 -4.31 -2.26 -19.19
C GLY A 35 -3.31 -1.26 -18.60
N PHE A 36 -2.87 -1.46 -17.35
CA PHE A 36 -1.93 -0.55 -16.68
C PHE A 36 -0.65 -0.28 -17.50
N SER A 37 -0.19 -1.26 -18.27
CA SER A 37 0.97 -1.15 -19.18
C SER A 37 0.80 -0.13 -20.30
N SER A 38 -0.44 0.23 -20.65
CA SER A 38 -0.76 1.21 -21.69
C SER A 38 -1.00 2.62 -21.14
N ILE A 39 -1.02 2.80 -19.81
CA ILE A 39 -1.11 4.13 -19.19
C ILE A 39 0.26 4.80 -19.25
N LYS A 40 0.36 5.90 -20.00
CA LYS A 40 1.59 6.67 -20.12
C LYS A 40 1.92 7.39 -18.79
N PRO A 41 3.10 7.16 -18.18
CA PRO A 41 3.50 7.87 -16.98
C PRO A 41 3.65 9.38 -17.20
N SER A 42 3.15 10.20 -16.28
CA SER A 42 3.19 11.67 -16.35
C SER A 42 3.57 12.28 -15.00
N ARG A 43 4.12 13.50 -15.00
CA ARG A 43 4.30 14.30 -13.78
C ARG A 43 2.99 14.93 -13.29
N GLU A 44 2.00 15.02 -14.18
CA GLU A 44 0.65 15.46 -13.88
C GLU A 44 -0.26 14.26 -13.71
N LEU A 45 -1.28 14.40 -12.86
CA LEU A 45 -2.21 13.31 -12.56
C LEU A 45 -3.28 13.21 -13.64
N HIS A 46 -3.21 12.15 -14.46
CA HIS A 46 -4.21 11.84 -15.47
C HIS A 46 -4.87 10.49 -15.18
N TRP A 47 -6.17 10.51 -14.89
CA TRP A 47 -6.97 9.33 -14.64
C TRP A 47 -7.46 8.70 -15.96
N ASN A 48 -7.32 7.39 -16.09
CA ASN A 48 -7.70 6.61 -17.26
C ASN A 48 -8.65 5.48 -16.88
N PRO A 49 -9.62 5.09 -17.74
CA PRO A 49 -10.44 3.90 -17.52
C PRO A 49 -9.58 2.63 -17.56
N CYS A 50 -9.55 1.85 -16.49
CA CYS A 50 -8.65 0.68 -16.38
C CYS A 50 -9.34 -0.58 -15.86
N HIS A 51 -10.65 -0.54 -15.66
CA HIS A 51 -11.41 -1.62 -15.06
C HIS A 51 -12.84 -1.62 -15.63
N GLN A 52 -13.51 -2.78 -15.59
CA GLN A 52 -14.88 -2.92 -16.10
C GLN A 52 -15.88 -2.08 -15.29
N ASP A 53 -15.69 -1.99 -13.97
CA ASP A 53 -16.38 -1.00 -13.14
C ASP A 53 -15.90 0.42 -13.49
N LYS A 54 -16.78 1.20 -14.10
CA LYS A 54 -16.55 2.59 -14.52
C LYS A 54 -16.25 3.55 -13.36
N ARG A 55 -16.49 3.14 -12.11
CA ARG A 55 -16.08 3.91 -10.91
C ARG A 55 -14.58 3.81 -10.66
N ILE A 56 -13.90 2.84 -11.26
CA ILE A 56 -12.48 2.62 -11.08
C ILE A 56 -11.70 3.25 -12.24
N SER A 57 -10.77 4.13 -11.90
CA SER A 57 -9.81 4.73 -12.82
C SER A 57 -8.38 4.58 -12.30
N CYS A 58 -7.40 4.63 -13.20
CA CYS A 58 -6.00 4.43 -12.86
C CYS A 58 -5.13 5.54 -13.39
N ALA A 59 -4.00 5.76 -12.73
CA ALA A 59 -2.99 6.73 -13.12
C ALA A 59 -1.59 6.19 -12.80
N VAL A 60 -0.59 6.70 -13.53
CA VAL A 60 0.82 6.42 -13.26
C VAL A 60 1.56 7.75 -13.16
N LEU A 61 2.01 8.10 -11.96
CA LEU A 61 2.76 9.33 -11.72
C LEU A 61 4.26 9.08 -11.80
N LYS A 62 4.98 10.00 -12.43
CA LYS A 62 6.43 10.10 -12.36
C LYS A 62 6.83 10.89 -11.11
N VAL A 63 7.74 10.31 -10.34
CA VAL A 63 8.32 10.92 -9.13
C VAL A 63 9.85 10.85 -9.21
N PRO A 64 10.59 11.75 -8.54
CA PRO A 64 12.03 11.60 -8.41
C PRO A 64 12.40 10.23 -7.84
N LEU A 65 13.45 9.60 -8.38
CA LEU A 65 13.98 8.38 -7.79
C LEU A 65 14.52 8.65 -6.37
N ASP A 66 15.23 9.77 -6.25
CA ASP A 66 15.71 10.35 -5.00
C ASP A 66 15.22 11.81 -4.93
N TYR A 67 14.55 12.16 -3.84
CA TYR A 67 14.01 13.50 -3.62
C TYR A 67 15.08 14.52 -3.20
N GLU A 68 16.21 14.06 -2.64
CA GLU A 68 17.35 14.92 -2.31
C GLU A 68 18.25 15.15 -3.52
N ILE A 69 18.30 14.18 -4.45
CA ILE A 69 19.11 14.26 -5.67
C ILE A 69 18.26 13.99 -6.92
N PRO A 70 17.41 14.93 -7.35
CA PRO A 70 16.50 14.73 -8.49
C PRO A 70 17.18 14.43 -9.83
N SER A 71 18.48 14.75 -9.96
CA SER A 71 19.27 14.45 -11.16
C SER A 71 19.53 12.96 -11.36
N LEU A 72 19.31 12.11 -10.34
CA LEU A 72 19.43 10.65 -10.45
C LEU A 72 18.33 10.00 -11.30
N GLY A 73 17.33 10.77 -11.71
CA GLY A 73 16.26 10.33 -12.59
C GLY A 73 14.94 10.14 -11.87
N GLU A 74 14.02 9.45 -12.54
CA GLU A 74 12.63 9.29 -12.10
C GLU A 74 12.28 7.82 -11.94
N THR A 75 11.26 7.57 -11.12
CA THR A 75 10.53 6.32 -11.09
C THR A 75 9.03 6.56 -11.22
N THR A 76 8.23 5.50 -11.24
CA THR A 76 6.79 5.58 -11.46
C THR A 76 6.01 4.97 -10.32
N ILE A 77 4.94 5.65 -9.89
CA ILE A 77 4.02 5.17 -8.87
C ILE A 77 2.65 4.96 -9.50
N ALA A 78 2.11 3.75 -9.37
CA ALA A 78 0.82 3.35 -9.86
C ALA A 78 -0.30 3.62 -8.84
N TYR A 79 -1.43 4.14 -9.32
CA TYR A 79 -2.60 4.47 -8.52
C TYR A 79 -3.86 3.90 -9.13
N ALA A 80 -4.80 3.48 -8.28
CA ALA A 80 -6.19 3.22 -8.65
C ALA A 80 -7.11 4.04 -7.75
N LYS A 81 -8.16 4.60 -8.34
CA LYS A 81 -9.19 5.38 -7.65
C LYS A 81 -10.53 4.71 -7.85
N TYR A 82 -11.23 4.44 -6.76
CA TYR A 82 -12.65 4.12 -6.76
C TYR A 82 -13.46 5.38 -6.40
N SER A 83 -14.33 5.79 -7.32
CA SER A 83 -15.20 6.96 -7.15
C SER A 83 -16.53 6.54 -6.54
N ALA A 84 -16.76 6.89 -5.27
CA ALA A 84 -17.93 6.43 -4.51
C ALA A 84 -19.26 7.03 -5.01
N SER A 85 -19.20 8.19 -5.65
CA SER A 85 -20.34 8.83 -6.30
C SER A 85 -19.87 9.65 -7.51
N HIS A 86 -20.80 10.10 -8.33
CA HIS A 86 -20.52 11.07 -9.40
C HIS A 86 -20.32 12.51 -8.88
N ASN A 87 -20.25 12.69 -7.56
CA ASN A 87 -20.04 13.99 -6.94
C ASN A 87 -18.59 14.46 -7.13
N LYS A 88 -18.41 15.53 -7.92
CA LYS A 88 -17.09 16.15 -8.12
C LYS A 88 -16.48 16.73 -6.83
N SER A 89 -17.29 17.01 -5.82
CA SER A 89 -16.87 17.49 -4.51
C SER A 89 -16.48 16.38 -3.52
N ALA A 90 -16.52 15.10 -3.94
CA ALA A 90 -16.08 14.00 -3.10
C ALA A 90 -14.60 14.15 -2.70
N ILE A 91 -14.31 13.85 -1.44
CA ILE A 91 -12.98 13.93 -0.86
C ILE A 91 -12.21 12.67 -1.26
N ASP A 92 -10.97 12.82 -1.70
CA ASP A 92 -10.13 11.67 -2.02
C ASP A 92 -9.35 11.23 -0.79
N VAL A 93 -9.56 10.00 -0.34
CA VAL A 93 -8.84 9.37 0.76
C VAL A 93 -7.74 8.48 0.16
N LEU A 94 -6.48 8.79 0.46
CA LEU A 94 -5.36 7.94 0.11
C LEU A 94 -5.34 6.73 1.04
N TYR A 95 -5.30 5.54 0.48
CA TYR A 95 -5.41 4.26 1.17
C TYR A 95 -4.16 3.42 0.95
N ASN A 96 -3.68 2.77 2.02
CA ASN A 96 -2.65 1.73 1.93
C ASN A 96 -3.03 0.52 2.81
N PRO A 97 -3.05 -0.71 2.25
CA PRO A 97 -3.44 -1.92 2.98
C PRO A 97 -2.34 -2.48 3.90
N GLY A 98 -1.12 -1.95 3.84
CA GLY A 98 0.01 -2.46 4.60
C GLY A 98 0.81 -3.57 3.90
N GLY A 99 1.19 -4.60 4.66
CA GLY A 99 2.22 -5.58 4.28
C GLY A 99 3.45 -5.45 5.19
N PRO A 100 4.53 -4.74 4.80
CA PRO A 100 4.76 -3.99 3.55
C PRO A 100 4.78 -4.88 2.29
N GLY A 101 4.66 -4.26 1.12
CA GLY A 101 4.59 -4.98 -0.17
C GLY A 101 3.17 -5.28 -0.65
N GLY A 102 2.14 -4.89 0.10
CA GLY A 102 0.76 -4.94 -0.35
C GLY A 102 0.47 -3.90 -1.44
N SER A 103 -0.27 -4.31 -2.47
CA SER A 103 -0.70 -3.42 -3.56
C SER A 103 -1.96 -2.66 -3.17
N GLY A 104 -1.85 -1.33 -3.03
CA GLY A 104 -3.03 -0.49 -2.85
C GLY A 104 -3.90 -0.44 -4.12
N VAL A 105 -3.29 -0.59 -5.31
CA VAL A 105 -4.02 -0.71 -6.57
C VAL A 105 -4.94 -1.93 -6.56
N ASP A 106 -4.41 -3.11 -6.22
CA ASP A 106 -5.19 -4.35 -6.18
C ASP A 106 -6.29 -4.27 -5.11
N ALA A 107 -5.99 -3.67 -3.95
CA ALA A 107 -6.98 -3.47 -2.90
C ALA A 107 -8.16 -2.60 -3.36
N VAL A 108 -7.90 -1.55 -4.14
CA VAL A 108 -8.99 -0.72 -4.70
C VAL A 108 -9.73 -1.43 -5.83
N MET A 109 -9.02 -2.16 -6.68
CA MET A 109 -9.65 -2.92 -7.76
C MET A 109 -10.59 -4.01 -7.23
N GLY A 110 -10.19 -4.72 -6.16
CA GLY A 110 -10.98 -5.79 -5.57
C GLY A 110 -12.01 -5.34 -4.53
N ALA A 111 -11.67 -4.36 -3.68
CA ALA A 111 -12.44 -4.01 -2.49
C ALA A 111 -12.74 -2.50 -2.34
N GLY A 112 -12.45 -1.68 -3.36
CA GLY A 112 -12.64 -0.22 -3.30
C GLY A 112 -14.07 0.19 -2.95
N GLY A 113 -15.07 -0.55 -3.42
CA GLY A 113 -16.47 -0.32 -3.09
C GLY A 113 -16.82 -0.58 -1.62
N ASP A 114 -16.27 -1.63 -1.03
CA ASP A 114 -16.50 -1.96 0.38
C ASP A 114 -15.78 -0.97 1.31
N ILE A 115 -14.57 -0.56 0.95
CA ILE A 115 -13.83 0.49 1.67
C ILE A 115 -14.61 1.81 1.60
N ALA A 116 -15.07 2.21 0.41
CA ALA A 116 -15.87 3.42 0.24
C ALA A 116 -17.18 3.37 1.03
N LYS A 117 -17.85 2.21 1.10
CA LYS A 117 -19.07 2.03 1.90
C LYS A 117 -18.84 2.28 3.39
N ARG A 118 -17.67 1.89 3.93
CA ARG A 118 -17.29 2.13 5.33
C ARG A 118 -16.94 3.59 5.61
N LEU A 119 -16.31 4.27 4.64
CA LEU A 119 -15.99 5.71 4.75
C LEU A 119 -17.23 6.60 4.58
N GLY A 120 -18.16 6.18 3.73
CA GLY A 120 -19.38 6.91 3.37
C GLY A 120 -19.35 7.50 1.96
N PRO A 121 -20.51 7.90 1.41
CA PRO A 121 -20.67 8.25 -0.01
C PRO A 121 -19.94 9.53 -0.45
N GLY A 122 -19.42 10.31 0.50
CA GLY A 122 -18.64 11.53 0.24
C GLY A 122 -17.16 11.30 -0.01
N PHE A 123 -16.67 10.06 0.08
CA PHE A 123 -15.25 9.74 0.00
C PHE A 123 -14.93 8.80 -1.16
N ASN A 124 -14.04 9.25 -2.04
CA ASN A 124 -13.37 8.36 -3.00
C ASN A 124 -12.21 7.65 -2.30
N VAL A 125 -11.87 6.45 -2.76
CA VAL A 125 -10.74 5.68 -2.24
C VAL A 125 -9.64 5.66 -3.31
N ILE A 126 -8.45 6.10 -2.95
CA ILE A 126 -7.28 6.07 -3.83
C ILE A 126 -6.23 5.15 -3.24
N GLY A 127 -6.01 4.01 -3.86
CA GLY A 127 -4.95 3.08 -3.51
C GLY A 127 -3.74 3.32 -4.39
N PHE A 128 -2.56 3.09 -3.84
CA PHE A 128 -1.31 3.19 -4.59
C PHE A 128 -0.39 2.01 -4.29
N ASP A 129 0.42 1.66 -5.27
CA ASP A 129 1.50 0.69 -5.10
C ASP A 129 2.73 1.46 -4.65
N PRO A 130 3.26 1.27 -3.42
CA PRO A 130 4.50 1.92 -3.01
C PRO A 130 5.65 1.62 -3.98
N ARG A 131 6.67 2.49 -4.04
CA ARG A 131 7.88 2.21 -4.83
C ARG A 131 8.46 0.82 -4.51
N GLY A 132 8.83 0.07 -5.54
CA GLY A 132 9.27 -1.33 -5.38
C GLY A 132 8.14 -2.36 -5.27
N VAL A 133 6.88 -1.96 -5.32
CA VAL A 133 5.72 -2.85 -5.16
C VAL A 133 4.95 -2.95 -6.47
N SER A 134 4.62 -4.17 -6.87
CA SER A 134 3.71 -4.49 -7.98
C SER A 134 3.98 -3.69 -9.26
N ARG A 135 3.17 -2.67 -9.55
CA ARG A 135 3.22 -1.89 -10.80
C ARG A 135 4.11 -0.66 -10.71
N SER A 136 4.60 -0.34 -9.52
CA SER A 136 5.45 0.81 -9.27
C SER A 136 6.92 0.46 -9.40
N GLY A 137 7.69 1.42 -9.89
CA GLY A 137 9.13 1.35 -9.91
C GLY A 137 9.77 1.88 -8.61
N PRO A 138 11.10 1.80 -8.49
CA PRO A 138 11.95 0.95 -9.32
C PRO A 138 11.66 -0.53 -9.04
N SER A 139 12.06 -1.43 -9.94
CA SER A 139 11.88 -2.87 -9.69
C SER A 139 12.64 -3.30 -8.43
N LEU A 140 11.97 -4.02 -7.54
CA LEU A 140 12.55 -4.66 -6.37
C LEU A 140 12.12 -6.12 -6.37
N THR A 141 13.07 -7.02 -6.58
CA THR A 141 12.84 -8.47 -6.53
C THR A 141 14.09 -9.19 -6.05
N CYS A 142 13.94 -10.18 -5.18
CA CYS A 142 15.04 -11.08 -4.82
C CYS A 142 15.24 -12.18 -5.87
N PHE A 143 14.29 -12.36 -6.80
CA PHE A 143 14.28 -13.43 -7.80
C PHE A 143 14.15 -12.82 -9.22
N PRO A 144 15.20 -12.16 -9.74
CA PRO A 144 15.16 -11.55 -11.06
C PRO A 144 15.01 -12.61 -12.15
N GLY A 145 14.05 -12.40 -13.06
CA GLY A 145 13.79 -13.32 -14.18
C GLY A 145 13.10 -14.64 -13.79
N ASP A 146 12.85 -14.89 -12.50
CA ASP A 146 12.27 -16.16 -12.04
C ASP A 146 11.07 -15.96 -11.08
N PRO A 147 9.90 -15.58 -11.62
CA PRO A 147 8.69 -15.42 -10.83
C PRO A 147 8.13 -16.75 -10.30
N GLN A 148 8.51 -17.90 -10.87
CA GLN A 148 8.06 -19.20 -10.41
C GLN A 148 8.76 -19.60 -9.11
N THR A 149 10.08 -19.43 -9.05
CA THR A 149 10.85 -19.66 -7.83
C THR A 149 10.42 -18.70 -6.73
N ARG A 150 10.18 -17.42 -7.04
CA ARG A 150 9.57 -16.49 -6.07
C ARG A 150 8.28 -17.05 -5.47
N ARG A 151 7.38 -17.57 -6.30
CA ARG A 151 6.08 -18.11 -5.86
C ARG A 151 6.23 -19.36 -5.00
N ARG A 152 7.16 -20.27 -5.37
CA ARG A 152 7.48 -21.45 -4.56
C ARG A 152 8.05 -21.03 -3.21
N TYR A 153 9.00 -20.10 -3.22
CA TYR A 153 9.63 -19.56 -2.01
C TYR A 153 8.62 -18.93 -1.05
N MET A 154 7.66 -18.14 -1.55
CA MET A 154 6.60 -17.54 -0.72
C MET A 154 5.60 -18.56 -0.14
N ARG A 155 5.53 -19.78 -0.69
CA ARG A 155 4.67 -20.86 -0.19
C ARG A 155 5.38 -21.78 0.79
N THR A 156 6.69 -21.66 0.93
CA THR A 156 7.44 -22.44 1.92
C THR A 156 7.10 -21.90 3.31
N VAL A 157 6.22 -22.61 4.01
CA VAL A 157 5.96 -22.37 5.44
C VAL A 157 7.24 -22.71 6.19
N GLN A 158 7.79 -21.76 6.94
CA GLN A 158 8.89 -22.06 7.86
C GLN A 158 8.35 -22.99 8.95
N SER A 159 9.11 -24.03 9.29
CA SER A 159 8.73 -24.92 10.38
C SER A 159 8.72 -24.14 11.69
N GLU A 160 7.62 -24.22 12.44
CA GLU A 160 7.51 -23.65 13.80
C GLU A 160 8.48 -24.30 14.80
N SER A 161 9.17 -25.38 14.40
CA SER A 161 10.12 -26.13 15.23
C SER A 161 11.58 -25.63 15.18
N GLU A 162 11.88 -24.56 14.44
CA GLU A 162 13.26 -24.05 14.33
C GLU A 162 13.67 -23.28 15.58
N SER A 163 14.88 -23.52 16.07
CA SER A 163 15.47 -22.76 17.18
C SER A 163 15.75 -21.31 16.76
N LEU A 164 15.78 -20.38 17.73
CA LEU A 164 16.09 -18.96 17.45
C LEU A 164 17.39 -18.76 16.63
N PRO A 165 18.51 -19.49 16.88
CA PRO A 165 19.70 -19.39 16.04
C PRO A 165 19.48 -19.82 14.59
N GLU A 166 18.69 -20.86 14.34
CA GLU A 166 18.36 -21.32 12.99
C GLU A 166 17.50 -20.29 12.25
N GLN A 167 16.48 -19.76 12.92
CA GLN A 167 15.65 -18.67 12.39
C GLN A 167 16.50 -17.45 12.05
N PHE A 168 17.42 -17.06 12.94
CA PHE A 168 18.35 -15.95 12.69
C PHE A 168 19.26 -16.21 11.50
N ALA A 169 19.88 -17.40 11.42
CA ALA A 169 20.75 -17.77 10.31
C ALA A 169 19.99 -17.77 8.97
N TYR A 170 18.76 -18.28 8.96
CA TYR A 170 17.89 -18.25 7.79
C TYR A 170 17.56 -16.80 7.38
N MET A 171 17.12 -15.96 8.31
CA MET A 171 16.75 -14.57 8.01
C MET A 171 17.96 -13.76 7.52
N LYS A 172 19.13 -13.99 8.11
CA LYS A 172 20.38 -13.42 7.64
C LYS A 172 20.71 -13.85 6.21
N ALA A 173 20.67 -15.16 5.92
CA ALA A 173 20.94 -15.69 4.58
C ALA A 173 19.96 -15.15 3.54
N ARG A 174 18.66 -15.05 3.89
CA ARG A 174 17.63 -14.44 3.05
C ARG A 174 17.92 -12.97 2.76
N GLY A 175 18.29 -12.21 3.78
CA GLY A 175 18.68 -10.81 3.65
C GLY A 175 19.86 -10.65 2.70
N GLU A 176 20.96 -11.38 2.93
CA GLU A 176 22.16 -11.35 2.09
C GLU A 176 21.88 -11.76 0.65
N PHE A 177 21.07 -12.80 0.43
CA PHE A 177 20.64 -13.23 -0.90
C PHE A 177 19.92 -12.10 -1.64
N CYS A 178 18.92 -11.48 -1.00
CA CYS A 178 18.17 -10.41 -1.64
C CYS A 178 19.03 -9.14 -1.86
N THR A 179 19.94 -8.84 -0.93
CA THR A 179 20.92 -7.75 -1.10
C THR A 179 21.81 -7.99 -2.31
N LYS A 180 22.35 -9.20 -2.48
CA LYS A 180 23.16 -9.55 -3.66
C LYS A 180 22.37 -9.41 -4.96
N ALA A 181 21.10 -9.83 -4.97
CA ALA A 181 20.23 -9.70 -6.14
C ALA A 181 19.96 -8.22 -6.51
N ASN A 182 20.08 -7.29 -5.57
CA ASN A 182 19.70 -5.89 -5.74
C ASN A 182 20.87 -4.89 -5.66
N ILE A 183 22.12 -5.34 -5.47
CA ILE A 183 23.28 -4.47 -5.21
C ILE A 183 23.56 -3.45 -6.32
N TYR A 184 23.24 -3.78 -7.58
CA TYR A 184 23.38 -2.91 -8.74
C TYR A 184 22.05 -2.33 -9.24
N THR A 185 20.99 -2.42 -8.43
CA THR A 185 19.66 -1.94 -8.77
C THR A 185 19.34 -0.65 -8.00
N HIS A 186 18.16 -0.11 -8.28
CA HIS A 186 17.62 1.05 -7.56
C HIS A 186 16.77 0.68 -6.34
N ALA A 187 16.75 -0.59 -5.90
CA ALA A 187 15.94 -1.05 -4.76
C ALA A 187 16.25 -0.31 -3.44
N LYS A 188 17.48 0.21 -3.27
CA LYS A 188 17.86 1.02 -2.11
C LYS A 188 17.04 2.30 -1.94
N TYR A 189 16.38 2.77 -3.00
CA TYR A 189 15.50 3.93 -2.96
C TYR A 189 14.06 3.60 -2.56
N CYS A 190 13.73 2.34 -2.24
CA CYS A 190 12.38 1.89 -1.90
C CYS A 190 12.00 2.00 -0.40
N GLY A 191 12.67 2.88 0.37
CA GLY A 191 12.44 3.03 1.81
C GLY A 191 11.14 3.80 2.15
N THR A 192 10.63 3.59 3.37
CA THR A 192 9.39 4.22 3.89
C THR A 192 9.37 5.74 3.75
N VAL A 193 10.49 6.43 4.06
CA VAL A 193 10.59 7.90 3.92
C VAL A 193 10.36 8.33 2.46
N ALA A 194 10.91 7.57 1.52
CA ALA A 194 10.77 7.88 0.11
C ALA A 194 9.35 7.58 -0.41
N VAL A 195 8.66 6.58 0.14
CA VAL A 195 7.22 6.34 -0.09
C VAL A 195 6.38 7.51 0.45
N VAL A 196 6.71 8.03 1.64
CA VAL A 196 6.01 9.18 2.24
C VAL A 196 6.20 10.46 1.41
N GLN A 197 7.37 10.64 0.78
CA GLN A 197 7.59 11.70 -0.21
C GLN A 197 6.77 11.50 -1.49
N ASP A 198 6.53 10.25 -1.92
CA ASP A 198 5.62 9.95 -3.03
C ASP A 198 4.17 10.31 -2.67
N MET A 199 3.72 10.00 -1.46
CA MET A 199 2.41 10.43 -0.94
C MET A 199 2.29 11.96 -0.93
N ASN A 200 3.36 12.64 -0.51
CA ASN A 200 3.43 14.11 -0.48
C ASN A 200 3.34 14.71 -1.90
N ASN A 201 4.05 14.13 -2.86
CA ASN A 201 3.96 14.53 -4.26
C ASN A 201 2.54 14.27 -4.81
N PHE A 202 1.95 13.12 -4.52
CA PHE A 202 0.61 12.77 -4.97
C PHE A 202 -0.43 13.79 -4.52
N ILE A 203 -0.42 14.21 -3.25
CA ILE A 203 -1.43 15.18 -2.78
C ILE A 203 -1.32 16.52 -3.51
N ASP A 204 -0.11 16.96 -3.85
CA ASP A 204 0.12 18.16 -4.65
C ASP A 204 -0.44 18.01 -6.07
N ARG A 205 -0.14 16.88 -6.74
CA ARG A 205 -0.65 16.61 -8.09
C ARG A 205 -2.17 16.45 -8.11
N ASN A 206 -2.74 15.81 -7.09
CA ASN A 206 -4.18 15.62 -7.01
C ASN A 206 -4.93 16.96 -6.82
N HIS A 207 -4.42 17.85 -5.97
CA HIS A 207 -5.02 19.17 -5.78
C HIS A 207 -4.82 20.07 -7.01
N ALA A 208 -3.64 20.04 -7.64
CA ALA A 208 -3.41 20.75 -8.89
C ALA A 208 -4.37 20.29 -10.00
N ALA A 209 -4.59 18.98 -10.15
CA ALA A 209 -5.55 18.43 -11.12
C ALA A 209 -7.01 18.83 -10.82
N LYS A 210 -7.33 19.20 -9.58
CA LYS A 210 -8.62 19.77 -9.16
C LYS A 210 -8.69 21.30 -9.25
N GLY A 211 -7.65 21.96 -9.76
CA GLY A 211 -7.58 23.43 -9.86
C GLY A 211 -7.37 24.15 -8.52
N GLN A 212 -6.82 23.46 -7.51
CA GLN A 212 -6.61 23.99 -6.16
C GLN A 212 -5.14 23.89 -5.71
N PRO A 213 -4.17 24.43 -6.48
CA PRO A 213 -2.75 24.32 -6.13
C PRO A 213 -2.41 25.04 -4.82
N GLY A 214 -1.41 24.54 -4.09
CA GLY A 214 -0.76 25.26 -2.98
C GLY A 214 -1.43 25.18 -1.59
N LYS A 215 -2.52 24.41 -1.42
CA LYS A 215 -3.15 24.15 -0.11
C LYS A 215 -3.49 22.67 0.12
N ALA A 216 -2.68 21.78 -0.45
CA ALA A 216 -2.96 20.35 -0.40
C ALA A 216 -2.72 19.77 0.98
N ARG A 217 -3.78 19.21 1.58
CA ARG A 217 -3.75 18.42 2.82
C ARG A 217 -4.32 17.03 2.56
N MET A 218 -3.78 16.04 3.26
CA MET A 218 -4.06 14.63 3.04
C MET A 218 -5.22 14.14 3.90
N TYR A 219 -6.13 13.41 3.27
CA TYR A 219 -6.99 12.44 3.94
C TYR A 219 -6.35 11.07 3.75
N TYR A 220 -6.00 10.39 4.85
CA TYR A 220 -5.30 9.12 4.79
C TYR A 220 -5.99 8.04 5.61
N TYR A 221 -6.04 6.83 5.04
CA TYR A 221 -6.40 5.61 5.73
C TYR A 221 -5.29 4.58 5.51
N GLY A 222 -4.51 4.30 6.56
CA GLY A 222 -3.49 3.25 6.56
C GLY A 222 -3.92 2.07 7.42
N ALA A 223 -3.82 0.86 6.87
CA ALA A 223 -4.00 -0.37 7.62
C ALA A 223 -2.65 -1.09 7.81
N SER A 224 -2.41 -1.75 8.94
CA SER A 224 -1.20 -2.54 9.20
C SER A 224 0.09 -1.72 8.96
N TYR A 225 1.04 -2.14 8.11
CA TYR A 225 2.21 -1.32 7.74
C TYR A 225 1.85 0.07 7.19
N GLY A 226 0.66 0.26 6.61
CA GLY A 226 0.14 1.58 6.25
C GLY A 226 0.08 2.53 7.46
N THR A 227 -0.06 2.01 8.67
CA THR A 227 0.03 2.83 9.89
C THR A 227 1.43 3.36 10.15
N VAL A 228 2.48 2.63 9.77
CA VAL A 228 3.87 3.13 9.79
C VAL A 228 4.04 4.25 8.78
N LEU A 229 3.47 4.13 7.57
CA LEU A 229 3.47 5.21 6.58
C LEU A 229 2.78 6.46 7.13
N GLY A 230 1.61 6.31 7.75
CA GLY A 230 0.88 7.42 8.37
C GLY A 230 1.67 8.10 9.50
N GLN A 231 2.25 7.33 10.43
CA GLN A 231 3.10 7.86 11.50
C GLN A 231 4.33 8.58 10.96
N THR A 232 4.97 8.03 9.92
CA THR A 232 6.14 8.63 9.28
C THR A 232 5.76 9.92 8.55
N TYR A 233 4.62 9.94 7.87
CA TYR A 233 4.08 11.14 7.25
C TYR A 233 3.79 12.22 8.28
N ALA A 234 3.18 11.87 9.42
CA ALA A 234 2.92 12.82 10.50
C ALA A 234 4.19 13.39 11.13
N ALA A 235 5.29 12.62 11.18
CA ALA A 235 6.57 13.11 11.65
C ALA A 235 7.25 14.09 10.67
N LEU A 236 7.09 13.87 9.36
CA LEU A 236 7.76 14.67 8.33
C LEU A 236 6.94 15.87 7.82
N PHE A 237 5.62 15.74 7.76
CA PHE A 237 4.68 16.72 7.16
C PHE A 237 3.40 16.90 8.00
N PRO A 238 3.51 17.17 9.32
CA PRO A 238 2.35 17.24 10.22
C PRO A 238 1.29 18.26 9.76
N GLU A 239 1.72 19.39 9.21
CA GLU A 239 0.86 20.48 8.72
C GLU A 239 0.05 20.08 7.47
N ARG A 240 0.49 19.03 6.76
CA ARG A 240 -0.15 18.56 5.54
C ARG A 240 -1.19 17.47 5.79
N ILE A 241 -1.55 17.18 7.03
CA ILE A 241 -2.60 16.23 7.38
C ILE A 241 -3.91 16.99 7.61
N GLU A 242 -4.98 16.58 6.92
CA GLU A 242 -6.34 17.03 7.21
C GLU A 242 -7.04 16.02 8.12
N ARG A 243 -7.07 14.75 7.73
CA ARG A 243 -7.56 13.63 8.56
C ARG A 243 -6.73 12.38 8.32
N MET A 244 -6.53 11.61 9.38
CA MET A 244 -5.76 10.37 9.33
C MET A 244 -6.43 9.29 10.16
N LEU A 245 -6.63 8.12 9.56
CA LEU A 245 -7.08 6.90 10.21
C LEU A 245 -5.98 5.85 10.12
N LEU A 246 -5.58 5.31 11.27
CA LEU A 246 -4.58 4.25 11.38
C LEU A 246 -5.25 3.02 12.02
N ASP A 247 -5.44 1.96 11.25
CA ASP A 247 -6.15 0.74 11.65
C ASP A 247 -5.19 -0.47 11.71
N GLY A 248 -5.26 -1.27 12.77
CA GLY A 248 -4.24 -2.30 13.06
C GLY A 248 -2.86 -1.68 13.25
N ASN A 249 -2.74 -0.83 14.28
CA ASN A 249 -1.59 0.06 14.45
C ASN A 249 -0.30 -0.70 14.78
N VAL A 250 0.71 -0.53 13.93
CA VAL A 250 2.08 -0.98 14.18
C VAL A 250 2.77 0.10 15.00
N TYR A 251 3.34 -0.25 16.14
CA TYR A 251 4.02 0.74 16.98
C TYR A 251 5.31 1.25 16.28
N GLY A 252 5.28 2.47 15.76
CA GLY A 252 6.31 2.99 14.86
C GLY A 252 7.71 3.09 15.50
N VAL A 253 7.80 3.39 16.80
CA VAL A 253 9.09 3.45 17.51
C VAL A 253 9.77 2.09 17.52
N GLU A 254 9.02 1.03 17.81
CA GLU A 254 9.54 -0.33 17.82
C GLU A 254 9.87 -0.80 16.40
N TYR A 255 9.00 -0.48 15.42
CA TYR A 255 9.24 -0.79 14.02
C TYR A 255 10.59 -0.25 13.53
N TYR A 256 10.90 1.02 13.80
CA TYR A 256 12.14 1.64 13.35
C TYR A 256 13.37 1.22 14.14
N LYS A 257 13.22 0.89 15.42
CA LYS A 257 14.34 0.40 16.23
C LYS A 257 14.55 -1.11 16.08
N SER A 258 13.64 -1.82 15.42
CA SER A 258 13.63 -3.29 15.33
C SER A 258 13.74 -3.97 16.70
N VAL A 259 13.14 -3.34 17.71
CA VAL A 259 13.06 -3.84 19.09
C VAL A 259 11.65 -3.61 19.57
N GLY A 260 10.99 -4.64 20.08
CA GLY A 260 9.63 -4.48 20.55
C GLY A 260 8.88 -5.79 20.74
N PRO A 261 8.45 -6.13 21.97
CA PRO A 261 7.66 -7.33 22.20
C PRO A 261 6.16 -7.09 21.95
N SER A 262 5.74 -5.86 21.56
CA SER A 262 4.32 -5.50 21.42
C SER A 262 3.55 -6.51 20.56
N PHE A 263 4.07 -6.85 19.39
CA PHE A 263 3.45 -7.83 18.52
C PHE A 263 3.30 -9.22 19.17
N ILE A 264 4.29 -9.66 19.96
CA ILE A 264 4.24 -10.95 20.65
C ILE A 264 3.19 -10.90 21.77
N HIS A 265 3.21 -9.84 22.58
CA HIS A 265 2.24 -9.64 23.67
C HIS A 265 0.80 -9.55 23.14
N ASP A 266 0.58 -8.80 22.06
CA ASP A 266 -0.74 -8.67 21.44
C ASP A 266 -1.20 -9.99 20.80
N THR A 267 -0.27 -10.77 20.24
CA THR A 267 -0.57 -12.11 19.71
C THR A 267 -0.96 -13.07 20.82
N ASP A 268 -0.22 -13.10 21.93
CA ASP A 268 -0.53 -13.95 23.09
C ASP A 268 -1.88 -13.57 23.69
N ALA A 269 -2.18 -12.26 23.82
CA ALA A 269 -3.46 -11.78 24.31
C ALA A 269 -4.62 -12.16 23.37
N ALA A 270 -4.43 -12.02 22.06
CA ALA A 270 -5.43 -12.45 21.07
C ALA A 270 -5.64 -13.97 21.11
N PHE A 271 -4.57 -14.76 21.26
CA PHE A 271 -4.66 -16.21 21.40
C PHE A 271 -5.41 -16.61 22.67
N ALA A 272 -5.10 -15.97 23.80
CA ALA A 272 -5.78 -16.22 25.06
C ALA A 272 -7.30 -15.99 24.96
N SER A 273 -7.74 -15.00 24.19
CA SER A 273 -9.18 -14.70 24.03
C SER A 273 -10.01 -15.81 23.38
N PHE A 274 -9.39 -16.79 22.70
CA PHE A 274 -10.11 -17.96 22.19
C PHE A 274 -10.55 -18.94 23.28
N PHE A 275 -10.00 -18.81 24.49
CA PHE A 275 -10.24 -19.70 25.62
C PHE A 275 -11.03 -19.05 26.76
N GLU A 276 -11.43 -17.79 26.60
CA GLU A 276 -12.33 -17.05 27.51
C GLU A 276 -13.80 -17.20 27.07
#